data_AF-A0A182T3E1-F1
#
_entry.id   AF-A0A182T3E1-F1
#
_cell.length_a   1.000
_cell.length_b   1.000
_cell.length_c   1.000
_cell.angle_alpha   90.00
_cell.angle_beta   90.00
_cell.angle_gamma   90.00
#
_symmetry.space_group_name_H-M   'P 1'
#
loop_
_entity.id
_entity.type
_entity.pdbx_description
1 polymer ?
#
loop_
_entity_poly.entity_id
_entity_poly.type
_entity_poly.pdbx_seq_one_letter_code
_entity_poly.pdbx_strand_id
1 'polypeptide(L)'
;FRQTCNNELPLALFTIAYTETFPKPENANGVDFQLLYLNLANMMMGQPIKVMNQSTQKVLKQVYEETVLQTSQSDQKEEIAILHKTLKTMRKPVQSPDDPKTMTDLRLFFADPNINPFRLPIDRICSNHP
;
A
#
# COMPACT_ATOMS: atom_id res chain seq x y z
N PHE A 1 -21.22 -0.61 -8.30
CA PHE A 1 -20.13 0.31 -7.93
C PHE A 1 -19.69 1.04 -9.19
N ARG A 2 -19.98 2.34 -9.32
CA ARG A 2 -19.38 3.16 -10.39
C ARG A 2 -17.94 3.44 -9.95
N GLN A 3 -16.97 2.85 -10.66
CA GLN A 3 -15.59 3.30 -10.62
C GLN A 3 -15.55 4.68 -11.27
N THR A 4 -15.79 5.74 -10.49
CA THR A 4 -15.37 7.07 -10.88
C THR A 4 -13.86 7.04 -10.95
N CYS A 5 -13.29 7.29 -12.14
CA CYS A 5 -11.86 7.50 -12.29
C CYS A 5 -11.47 8.62 -11.33
N ASN A 6 -10.59 8.35 -10.36
CA ASN A 6 -10.14 9.28 -9.31
C ASN A 6 -9.28 10.45 -9.87
N ASN A 7 -9.54 10.89 -11.10
CA ASN A 7 -8.77 11.89 -11.82
C ASN A 7 -9.37 13.30 -11.69
N GLU A 8 -10.57 13.44 -11.12
CA GLU A 8 -11.23 14.74 -10.96
C GLU A 8 -10.41 15.69 -10.08
N LEU A 9 -9.88 15.17 -8.97
CA LEU A 9 -9.06 15.95 -8.05
C LEU A 9 -7.72 16.39 -8.66
N PRO A 10 -6.89 15.52 -9.27
CA PRO A 10 -5.68 15.99 -9.94
C PRO A 10 -5.99 16.94 -11.11
N LEU A 11 -7.09 16.76 -11.83
CA LEU A 11 -7.51 17.70 -12.88
C LEU A 11 -7.87 19.08 -12.31
N ALA A 12 -8.56 19.13 -11.17
CA ALA A 12 -8.85 20.39 -10.48
C ALA A 12 -7.57 21.09 -10.03
N LEU A 13 -6.60 20.34 -9.49
CA LEU A 13 -5.30 20.89 -9.10
C LEU A 13 -4.49 21.42 -10.29
N PHE A 14 -4.52 20.73 -11.44
CA PHE A 14 -3.94 21.26 -12.67
C PHE A 14 -4.61 22.56 -13.09
N THR A 15 -5.94 22.62 -13.02
CA THR A 15 -6.69 23.82 -13.38
C THR A 15 -6.28 24.98 -12.49
N ILE A 16 -6.31 24.81 -11.17
CA ILE A 16 -5.83 25.82 -10.20
C ILE A 16 -4.43 26.30 -10.56
N ALA A 17 -3.48 25.38 -10.79
CA ALA A 17 -2.11 25.74 -11.12
C ALA A 17 -1.96 26.54 -12.42
N TYR A 18 -2.85 26.35 -13.40
CA TYR A 18 -2.77 27.04 -14.69
C TYR A 18 -3.65 28.30 -14.78
N THR A 19 -4.73 28.38 -14.00
CA THR A 19 -5.72 29.46 -14.12
C THR A 19 -5.64 30.48 -13.00
N GLU A 20 -5.11 30.14 -11.83
CA GLU A 20 -5.01 31.06 -10.72
C GLU A 20 -3.72 31.89 -10.76
N THR A 21 -3.79 33.07 -10.13
CA THR A 21 -2.63 33.94 -9.96
C THR A 21 -2.09 33.78 -8.55
N PHE A 22 -0.85 33.31 -8.45
CA PHE A 22 -0.17 33.10 -7.18
C PHE A 22 0.78 34.26 -6.85
N PRO A 23 1.00 34.56 -5.56
CA PRO A 23 2.08 35.46 -5.18
C PRO A 23 3.41 34.91 -5.66
N LYS A 24 4.34 35.80 -6.02
CA LYS A 24 5.69 35.37 -6.37
C LYS A 24 6.36 34.71 -5.16
N PRO A 25 7.29 33.76 -5.36
CA PRO A 25 7.94 33.03 -4.26
C PRO A 25 8.57 33.96 -3.21
N GLU A 26 9.11 35.10 -3.61
CA GLU A 26 9.73 36.06 -2.69
C GLU A 26 8.73 36.61 -1.66
N ASN A 27 7.46 36.72 -2.05
CA ASN A 27 6.36 37.19 -1.20
C ASN A 27 5.68 36.05 -0.42
N ALA A 28 6.15 34.81 -0.59
CA ALA A 28 5.56 33.59 -0.04
C ALA A 28 6.61 32.72 0.67
N ASN A 29 7.60 33.32 1.31
CA ASN A 29 8.68 32.60 2.02
C ASN A 29 9.46 31.60 1.13
N GLY A 30 9.59 31.92 -0.16
CA GLY A 30 10.22 31.08 -1.17
C GLY A 30 9.34 29.97 -1.74
N VAL A 31 8.07 29.88 -1.34
CA VAL A 31 7.15 28.84 -1.83
C VAL A 31 6.62 29.21 -3.21
N ASP A 32 6.75 28.29 -4.15
CA ASP A 32 6.13 28.37 -5.47
C ASP A 32 4.84 27.54 -5.46
N PHE A 33 3.71 28.22 -5.26
CA PHE A 33 2.40 27.58 -5.17
C PHE A 33 1.97 26.92 -6.48
N GLN A 34 2.31 27.52 -7.63
CA GLN A 34 2.00 26.93 -8.92
C GLN A 34 2.72 25.59 -9.07
N LEU A 35 4.02 25.55 -8.76
CA LEU A 35 4.80 24.33 -8.81
C LEU A 35 4.36 23.30 -7.77
N LEU A 36 3.94 23.74 -6.58
CA LEU A 36 3.36 22.90 -5.54
C LEU A 36 2.12 22.16 -6.05
N TYR A 37 1.14 22.87 -6.62
CA TYR A 37 -0.10 22.28 -7.12
C TYR A 37 0.14 21.34 -8.31
N LEU A 38 1.02 21.71 -9.25
CA LEU A 38 1.40 20.83 -10.36
C LEU A 38 2.01 19.51 -9.87
N ASN A 39 2.92 19.59 -8.91
CA ASN A 39 3.58 18.40 -8.40
C ASN A 39 2.65 17.54 -7.54
N LEU A 40 1.73 18.14 -6.79
CA LEU A 40 0.68 17.40 -6.11
C LEU A 40 -0.22 16.64 -7.10
N ALA A 41 -0.66 17.31 -8.17
CA ALA A 41 -1.45 16.68 -9.23
C ALA A 41 -0.69 15.51 -9.90
N ASN A 42 0.60 15.71 -10.22
CA ASN A 42 1.45 14.67 -10.79
C ASN A 42 1.58 13.46 -9.85
N MET A 43 1.82 13.68 -8.55
CA MET A 43 1.91 12.60 -7.57
C MET A 43 0.61 11.78 -7.50
N MET A 44 -0.54 12.43 -7.50
CA MET A 44 -1.85 11.76 -7.47
C MET A 44 -2.12 10.94 -8.74
N MET A 45 -1.55 11.34 -9.87
CA MET A 45 -1.65 10.63 -11.15
C MET A 45 -0.53 9.59 -11.37
N GLY A 46 0.40 9.43 -10.43
CA GLY A 46 1.57 8.56 -10.58
C GLY A 46 2.58 9.05 -11.63
N GLN A 47 2.58 10.34 -11.95
CA GLN A 47 3.46 10.96 -12.94
C GLN A 47 4.76 11.49 -12.30
N PRO A 48 5.84 11.66 -13.08
CA PRO A 48 7.09 12.22 -12.59
C PRO A 48 6.93 13.62 -11.98
N ILE A 49 7.57 13.83 -10.84
CA ILE A 49 7.57 15.11 -10.12
C ILE A 49 8.61 16.03 -10.76
N LYS A 50 8.25 17.29 -11.00
CA LYS A 50 9.19 18.32 -11.48
C LYS A 50 10.06 18.81 -10.34
N VAL A 51 11.29 19.22 -10.66
CA VAL A 51 12.24 19.77 -9.67
C VAL A 51 11.59 20.94 -8.93
N MET A 52 11.53 20.85 -7.60
CA MET A 52 11.01 21.90 -6.70
C MET A 52 12.13 22.70 -6.08
N ASN A 53 11.83 23.95 -5.73
CA ASN A 53 12.69 24.70 -4.82
C ASN A 53 12.59 24.11 -3.39
N GLN A 54 13.61 24.36 -2.57
CA GLN A 54 13.72 23.77 -1.24
C GLN A 54 12.55 24.14 -0.32
N SER A 55 12.10 25.39 -0.35
CA SER A 55 10.98 25.87 0.47
C SER A 55 9.67 25.12 0.14
N THR A 56 9.38 24.97 -1.15
CA THR A 56 8.18 24.28 -1.64
C THR A 56 8.22 22.80 -1.29
N GLN A 57 9.37 22.14 -1.46
CA GLN A 57 9.55 20.74 -1.06
C GLN A 57 9.34 20.55 0.43
N LYS A 58 9.86 21.46 1.26
CA LYS A 58 9.72 21.41 2.72
C LYS A 58 8.25 21.53 3.14
N VAL A 59 7.50 22.48 2.56
CA VAL A 59 6.08 22.67 2.85
C VAL A 59 5.27 21.43 2.44
N LEU A 60 5.49 20.92 1.23
CA LEU A 60 4.80 19.74 0.74
C LEU A 60 5.03 18.52 1.65
N LYS A 61 6.29 18.30 2.06
CA LYS A 61 6.66 17.21 2.97
C LYS A 61 5.97 17.36 4.32
N GLN A 62 6.00 18.56 4.90
CA GLN A 62 5.37 18.82 6.21
C GLN A 62 3.87 18.54 6.18
N VAL A 63 3.15 19.08 5.18
CA VAL A 63 1.70 18.87 5.05
C VAL A 63 1.38 17.39 4.85
N TYR A 64 2.19 16.68 4.07
CA TYR A 64 2.04 15.23 3.90
C TYR A 64 2.20 14.47 5.22
N GLU A 65 3.29 14.75 5.96
CA GLU A 65 3.55 14.12 7.26
C GLU A 65 2.43 14.40 8.26
N GLU A 66 1.95 15.64 8.35
CA GLU A 66 0.82 16.02 9.21
C GLU A 66 -0.48 15.31 8.81
N THR A 67 -0.76 15.21 7.50
CA THR A 67 -1.97 14.54 6.99
C THR A 67 -1.93 13.04 7.30
N VAL A 68 -0.78 12.39 7.09
CA VAL A 68 -0.59 10.96 7.40
C VAL A 68 -0.73 10.71 8.90
N LEU A 69 -0.19 11.59 9.74
CA LEU A 69 -0.35 11.50 11.19
C LEU A 69 -1.83 11.63 11.59
N GLN A 70 -2.59 12.53 10.98
CA GLN A 70 -4.02 12.68 11.26
C GLN A 70 -4.86 11.49 10.78
N THR A 71 -4.62 10.98 9.57
CA THR A 71 -5.35 9.80 9.06
C THR A 71 -5.03 8.55 9.87
N SER A 72 -3.80 8.40 10.34
CA SER A 72 -3.43 7.30 11.25
C SER A 72 -4.21 7.31 12.57
N GLN A 73 -4.67 8.48 13.03
CA GLN A 73 -5.51 8.60 14.23
C GLN A 73 -6.99 8.32 13.94
N SER A 74 -7.46 8.59 12.72
CA SER A 74 -8.85 8.43 12.26
C SER A 74 -9.19 6.98 11.89
N ASP A 75 -8.36 6.34 11.06
CA ASP A 75 -8.80 5.16 10.30
C ASP A 75 -8.43 3.82 10.94
N GLN A 76 -7.56 3.84 11.95
CA GLN A 76 -6.99 2.60 12.49
C GLN A 76 -7.95 1.78 13.36
N LYS A 77 -9.00 2.34 13.95
CA LYS A 77 -9.74 1.58 14.97
C LYS A 77 -10.75 0.57 14.39
N GLU A 78 -11.37 0.90 13.27
CA GLU A 78 -12.49 0.14 12.73
C GLU A 78 -12.04 -0.89 11.69
N GLU A 79 -11.12 -0.53 10.79
CA GLU A 79 -10.53 -1.47 9.83
C GLU A 79 -9.69 -2.55 10.50
N ILE A 80 -8.90 -2.20 11.54
CA ILE A 80 -8.13 -3.16 12.33
C ILE A 80 -9.07 -4.12 13.08
N ALA A 81 -10.21 -3.63 13.58
CA ALA A 81 -11.20 -4.48 14.23
C ALA A 81 -11.84 -5.47 13.25
N ILE A 82 -12.13 -5.04 12.02
CA ILE A 82 -12.67 -5.91 10.95
C ILE A 82 -11.63 -6.95 10.52
N LEU A 83 -10.36 -6.56 10.34
CA LEU A 83 -9.26 -7.48 10.03
C LEU A 83 -9.05 -8.51 11.14
N HIS A 84 -9.03 -8.11 12.41
CA HIS A 84 -8.91 -9.04 13.53
C HIS A 84 -10.10 -9.99 13.64
N LYS A 85 -11.32 -9.50 13.40
CA LYS A 85 -12.53 -10.34 13.38
C LYS A 85 -12.43 -11.38 12.26
N THR A 86 -12.02 -10.95 11.07
CA THR A 86 -11.86 -11.79 9.88
C THR A 86 -10.80 -12.87 10.09
N LEU A 87 -9.63 -12.50 10.63
CA LEU A 87 -8.56 -13.44 10.96
C LEU A 87 -8.98 -14.45 12.05
N LYS A 88 -9.72 -14.02 13.07
CA LYS A 88 -10.28 -14.92 14.10
C LYS A 88 -11.31 -15.90 13.53
N THR A 89 -12.10 -15.50 12.55
CA THR A 89 -13.05 -16.39 11.87
C THR A 89 -12.39 -17.32 10.85
N MET A 90 -11.25 -16.94 10.26
CA MET A 90 -10.58 -17.70 9.20
C MET A 90 -9.76 -18.90 9.68
N ARG A 91 -9.51 -19.08 10.99
CA ARG A 91 -8.78 -20.26 11.47
C ARG A 91 -9.15 -20.65 12.90
N LYS A 92 -9.78 -21.82 13.03
CA LYS A 92 -9.36 -22.74 14.09
C LYS A 92 -8.24 -23.60 13.47
N PRO A 93 -7.03 -23.64 14.04
CA PRO A 93 -6.04 -24.59 13.58
C PRO A 93 -6.62 -25.99 13.79
N VAL A 94 -6.98 -26.67 12.72
CA VAL A 94 -7.28 -28.10 12.77
C VAL A 94 -5.93 -28.77 13.00
N GLN A 95 -5.76 -29.34 14.18
CA GLN A 95 -4.56 -30.08 14.52
C GLN A 95 -4.51 -31.31 13.61
N SER A 96 -3.65 -31.27 12.59
CA SER A 96 -3.28 -32.49 11.87
C SER A 96 -2.42 -33.33 12.84
N PRO A 97 -2.77 -34.60 13.10
CA PRO A 97 -1.83 -35.47 13.80
C PRO A 97 -0.59 -35.60 12.91
N ASP A 98 0.57 -35.18 13.42
CA ASP A 98 1.87 -35.47 12.82
C ASP A 98 2.09 -37.00 12.90
N ASP A 99 1.39 -37.76 12.05
CA ASP A 99 1.51 -39.21 11.95
C ASP A 99 2.62 -39.53 10.94
N PRO A 100 3.76 -40.11 11.38
CA PRO A 100 4.90 -40.37 10.52
C PRO A 100 4.58 -41.34 9.37
N LYS A 101 3.46 -42.07 9.42
CA LYS A 101 3.00 -42.95 8.32
C LYS A 101 2.56 -42.18 7.07
N THR A 102 1.99 -40.99 7.22
CA THR A 102 1.54 -40.14 6.10
C THR A 102 2.71 -39.61 5.29
N MET A 103 3.91 -39.57 5.89
CA MET A 103 5.15 -39.11 5.27
C MET A 103 5.81 -40.15 4.35
N THR A 104 5.29 -41.39 4.32
CA THR A 104 5.79 -42.49 3.48
C THR A 104 5.11 -42.53 2.11
N ASP A 105 3.91 -41.99 1.98
CA ASP A 105 3.16 -41.92 0.73
C ASP A 105 2.85 -40.46 0.37
N LEU A 106 3.61 -39.92 -0.58
CA LEU A 106 3.47 -38.56 -1.06
C LEU A 106 2.06 -38.28 -1.61
N ARG A 107 1.33 -39.29 -2.11
CA ARG A 107 -0.03 -39.11 -2.63
C ARG A 107 -1.01 -38.77 -1.50
N LEU A 108 -0.88 -39.43 -0.35
CA LEU A 108 -1.70 -39.15 0.82
C LEU A 108 -1.32 -37.81 1.47
N PHE A 109 -0.03 -37.46 1.44
CA PHE A 109 0.46 -36.18 1.93
C PHE A 109 -0.07 -34.98 1.10
N PHE A 110 0.03 -35.03 -0.23
CA PHE A 110 -0.51 -33.96 -1.10
C PHE A 110 -2.05 -33.91 -1.14
N ALA A 111 -2.73 -34.98 -0.72
CA ALA A 111 -4.18 -35.00 -0.57
C ALA A 111 -4.66 -34.35 0.74
N ASP A 112 -3.76 -34.05 1.70
CA ASP A 112 -4.11 -33.34 2.92
C ASP A 112 -4.35 -31.84 2.63
N PRO A 113 -5.58 -31.33 2.78
CA PRO A 113 -5.88 -29.91 2.57
C PRO A 113 -5.22 -28.98 3.61
N ASN A 114 -4.66 -29.53 4.69
CA ASN A 114 -3.95 -28.79 5.74
C ASN A 114 -2.42 -28.87 5.60
N ILE A 115 -1.91 -29.40 4.49
CA ILE A 115 -0.47 -29.47 4.24
C ILE A 115 0.16 -28.09 4.34
N ASN A 116 1.17 -27.96 5.21
CA ASN A 116 1.98 -26.76 5.24
C ASN A 116 3.02 -26.85 4.11
N PRO A 117 2.95 -25.99 3.08
CA PRO A 117 3.90 -26.04 1.97
C PRO A 117 5.36 -25.79 2.41
N PHE A 118 5.58 -25.18 3.57
CA PHE A 118 6.93 -25.00 4.15
C PHE A 118 7.48 -26.25 4.85
N ARG A 119 6.65 -27.27 5.09
CA ARG A 119 7.08 -28.57 5.65
C ARG A 119 7.27 -29.64 4.58
N LEU A 120 7.19 -29.28 3.31
CA LEU A 120 7.44 -30.23 2.23
C LEU A 120 8.89 -30.75 2.33
N PRO A 121 9.12 -32.07 2.24
CA PRO A 121 10.47 -32.63 2.21
C PRO A 121 11.06 -32.40 0.80
N ILE A 122 11.44 -31.16 0.50
CA ILE A 122 11.96 -30.72 -0.80
C ILE A 122 13.13 -31.60 -1.24
N ASP A 123 13.99 -31.99 -0.30
CA ASP A 123 15.15 -32.85 -0.54
C ASP A 123 14.78 -34.27 -1.05
N ARG A 124 13.57 -34.76 -0.73
CA ARG A 124 13.06 -36.05 -1.21
C ARG A 124 12.26 -35.94 -2.50
N ILE A 125 11.64 -34.78 -2.76
CA ILE A 125 10.81 -34.53 -3.95
C ILE A 125 11.70 -34.14 -5.14
N CYS A 126 12.73 -33.36 -4.89
CA CYS A 126 13.63 -32.81 -5.90
C CYS A 126 14.98 -33.53 -5.94
N SER A 127 15.05 -34.79 -5.48
CA SER A 127 16.28 -35.58 -5.54
C SER A 127 16.65 -35.88 -7.00
N ASN A 128 17.56 -35.09 -7.56
CA ASN A 128 18.26 -35.40 -8.81
C ASN A 128 19.32 -36.47 -8.52
N HIS A 129 18.90 -37.69 -8.25
CA HIS A 129 19.77 -38.85 -8.42
C HIS A 129 19.27 -39.58 -9.68
N PRO A 130 20.15 -39.81 -10.67
CA PRO A 130 19.78 -40.56 -11.88
C PRO A 130 19.35 -41.99 -11.55
#